data_AF-A0A661ZKQ2-F1
#
_entry.id   AF-A0A661ZKQ2-F1
#
_cell.length_a   1.000
_cell.length_b   1.000
_cell.length_c   1.000
_cell.angle_alpha   90.00
_cell.angle_beta   90.00
_cell.angle_gamma   90.00
#
_symmetry.space_group_name_H-M   'P 1'
#
loop_
_entity.id
_entity.type
_entity.pdbx_description
1 polymer ?
#
loop_
_entity_poly.entity_id
_entity_poly.type
_entity_poly.pdbx_seq_one_letter_code
_entity_poly.pdbx_strand_id
1 'polypeptide(L)' 'MTFTDLKIIDPILKALKAEGYTHPTPIQEQSIPILLKGKDLLGSAQTGTG' A
#
# COMPACT_ATOMS: atom_id res chain seq x y z
N MET A 1 1.74 -10.63 -2.77
CA MET A 1 1.87 -9.46 -3.66
C MET A 1 2.91 -8.51 -3.07
N THR A 2 3.61 -7.74 -3.88
CA THR A 2 4.61 -6.75 -3.45
C THR A 2 4.12 -5.32 -3.69
N PHE A 3 4.76 -4.32 -3.08
CA PHE A 3 4.43 -2.92 -3.36
C PHE A 3 4.62 -2.54 -4.84
N THR A 4 5.55 -3.18 -5.55
CA THR A 4 5.77 -2.93 -6.98
C THR A 4 4.61 -3.39 -7.86
N ASP A 5 3.80 -4.34 -7.38
CA ASP A 5 2.62 -4.83 -8.09
C ASP A 5 1.42 -3.87 -7.98
N LEU A 6 1.45 -2.94 -7.01
CA LEU A 6 0.33 -2.03 -6.70
C LEU A 6 0.25 -0.78 -7.60
N LYS A 7 1.17 -0.63 -8.57
CA LYS A 7 1.21 0.51 -9.51
C LYS A 7 1.34 1.88 -8.81
N ILE A 8 2.06 1.91 -7.69
CA ILE A 8 2.43 3.14 -7.00
C ILE A 8 3.53 3.84 -7.79
N ILE A 9 3.56 5.18 -7.77
CA ILE A 9 4.60 5.97 -8.45
C ILE A 9 6.01 5.69 -7.93
N ASP A 10 7.01 5.78 -8.82
CA ASP A 10 8.41 5.45 -8.55
C ASP A 10 9.02 6.14 -7.31
N PRO A 11 8.76 7.42 -7.01
CA PRO A 11 9.33 8.06 -5.82
C PRO A 11 8.98 7.34 -4.52
N ILE A 12 7.75 6.84 -4.40
CA ILE A 12 7.28 6.13 -3.19
C ILE A 12 7.89 4.71 -3.16
N LEU A 13 7.95 4.02 -4.30
CA LEU A 13 8.58 2.70 -4.39
C LEU A 13 10.07 2.74 -3.98
N LYS A 14 10.78 3.81 -4.33
CA LYS A 14 12.18 4.03 -3.90
C LYS A 14 12.28 4.20 -2.39
N ALA A 15 11.38 4.98 -1.78
CA ALA A 15 11.35 5.17 -0.34
C ALA A 15 11.05 3.86 0.40
N LEU A 16 10.03 3.12 -0.03
CA LEU A 16 9.68 1.80 0.53
C LEU A 16 10.86 0.84 0.47
N LYS A 17 11.58 0.80 -0.66
CA LYS A 17 12.78 -0.03 -0.81
C LYS A 17 13.90 0.39 0.15
N ALA A 18 14.12 1.70 0.34
CA ALA A 18 15.16 2.21 1.25
C ALA A 18 14.87 1.82 2.72
N GLU A 19 13.60 1.81 3.10
CA GLU A 19 13.13 1.37 4.43
C GLU A 19 13.03 -0.16 4.57
N GLY A 20 13.21 -0.92 3.48
CA GLY A 20 13.11 -2.38 3.48
C GLY A 20 11.68 -2.93 3.40
N TYR A 21 10.68 -2.08 3.11
CA TYR A 21 9.31 -2.50 2.91
C TYR A 21 9.12 -3.13 1.51
N THR A 22 8.75 -4.41 1.50
CA THR A 22 8.61 -5.20 0.27
C THR A 22 7.16 -5.64 0.03
N HIS A 23 6.48 -6.06 1.09
CA HIS A 23 5.13 -6.59 1.03
C HIS A 23 4.18 -5.63 1.75
N PRO A 24 3.06 -5.22 1.13
CA PRO A 24 2.01 -4.50 1.81
C PRO A 24 1.36 -5.37 2.88
N THR A 25 0.83 -4.75 3.91
CA THR A 25 -0.05 -5.43 4.87
C THR A 25 -1.41 -5.74 4.24
N PRO A 26 -2.24 -6.64 4.81
CA PRO A 26 -3.53 -7.00 4.22
C PRO A 26 -4.45 -5.80 3.95
N ILE A 27 -4.45 -4.80 4.85
CA ILE A 27 -5.27 -3.60 4.67
C ILE A 27 -4.73 -2.71 3.55
N GLN A 28 -3.41 -2.60 3.40
CA GLN A 28 -2.75 -1.83 2.33
C GLN A 28 -2.98 -2.49 0.95
N GLU A 29 -2.80 -3.81 0.87
CA GLU A 29 -3.05 -4.62 -0.34
C GLU A 29 -4.47 -4.43 -0.87
N GLN A 30 -5.46 -4.36 0.03
CA GLN A 30 -6.87 -4.19 -0.33
C GLN A 30 -7.25 -2.73 -0.62
N SER A 31 -6.68 -1.77 0.11
CA SER A 31 -7.09 -0.36 0.02
C SER A 31 -6.38 0.42 -1.09
N ILE A 32 -5.06 0.22 -1.29
CA ILE A 32 -4.27 1.02 -2.24
C ILE A 32 -4.84 0.97 -3.67
N PRO A 33 -5.23 -0.18 -4.24
CA PRO A 33 -5.82 -0.22 -5.59
C PRO A 33 -7.14 0.55 -5.73
N ILE A 34 -7.90 0.71 -4.64
CA ILE A 34 -9.17 1.46 -4.62
C ILE A 34 -8.86 2.96 -4.53
N LEU A 35 -7.94 3.35 -3.66
CA LEU A 35 -7.53 4.74 -3.47
C LEU A 35 -6.83 5.33 -4.71
N LEU A 36 -6.01 4.53 -5.41
CA LEU A 36 -5.40 4.94 -6.67
C LEU A 36 -6.43 5.22 -7.79
N LYS A 37 -7.66 4.74 -7.66
CA LYS A 37 -8.77 5.05 -8.57
C LYS A 37 -9.52 6.34 -8.18
N GLY A 38 -9.06 7.06 -7.15
CA GLY A 38 -9.68 8.29 -6.65
C GLY A 38 -11.05 8.04 -5.99
N LYS A 39 -11.26 6.86 -5.41
CA LYS A 39 -12.50 6.50 -4.72
C LYS A 39 -12.36 6.62 -3.21
N ASP A 40 -13.46 6.98 -2.56
CA ASP A 40 -13.57 6.93 -1.10
C ASP A 40 -13.58 5.47 -0.61
N LEU A 41 -13.03 5.25 0.59
CA LEU A 41 -12.93 3.95 1.23
C LEU A 41 -13.04 4.08 2.75
N LEU A 42 -13.85 3.22 3.38
CA LEU A 42 -13.83 3.00 4.82
C LEU A 42 -13.03 1.72 5.11
N GLY A 43 -11.86 1.88 5.72
CA GLY A 43 -11.00 0.77 6.16
C GLY A 43 -11.14 0.53 7.65
N SER A 44 -11.20 -0.74 8.06
CA SER A 44 -11.14 -1.15 9.47
C SER A 44 -10.04 -2.20 9.62
N ALA A 45 -9.08 -1.92 10.50
CA ALA A 45 -7.96 -2.79 10.78
C ALA A 45 -7.51 -2.61 12.24
N GLN A 46 -6.89 -3.63 12.82
CA GLN A 46 -6.35 -3.56 14.18
C GLN A 46 -5.09 -2.67 14.22
N THR A 47 -4.89 -1.91 15.29
CA THR A 47 -3.64 -1.15 15.49
C THR A 47 -2.40 -2.05 15.37
N GLY A 48 -1.36 -1.56 14.69
CA GLY A 48 -0.12 -2.31 14.44
C GLY A 48 -0.14 -3.20 13.21
N THR A 49 -1.21 -3.17 12.40
CA THR A 49 -1.34 -3.95 11.16
C THR A 49 -1.09 -3.12 9.89
N GLY A 50 -0.67 -1.87 10.03
CA GLY A 50 -0.31 -0.96 8.95
C GLY A 50 1.19 -0.80 8.86
#